data_AF-X5D8G3-F1
#
_entry.id   AF-X5D8G3-F1
#
_cell.length_a   1.000
_cell.length_b   1.000
_cell.length_c   1.000
_cell.angle_alpha   90.00
_cell.angle_beta   90.00
_cell.angle_gamma   90.00
#
_symmetry.space_group_name_H-M   'P 1'
#
loop_
_entity.id
_entity.type
_entity.pdbx_description
1 polymer ?
#
loop_
_entity_poly.entity_id
_entity_poly.type
_entity_poly.pdbx_seq_one_letter_code
_entity_poly.pdbx_strand_id
1 'polypeptide(L)'
;MMKKSNYNFKPLPGYEHFEATTQIIIAEILRRKLDFEIIDADNNLISVQYNNKEYIIHEGTISDANSLIAFWISNDKWMTRQFLQRKGIHQAKGILLKLGYAADVLDAIPLPAVVKPANTDHGIAVSTNIKSREEQIAAINNAFKFSDKVIVEEFCPGEEYRFLVIDYVVRAIAWREPANVSGDGKSTIQQLVDQKNKGRGTDYTHPLLKINIDEEVIRHLNAQSMTPDTILKEGEKVYLRKNSNLSTGGDSIDVTDEIPDFYKNVAVESAKSAGLKIAGIDIIIKDMEQPASHENYIVVELNAPAMLSMHDYPYIGKNRHVEKYVLDSILNSK
;
A
#
# COMPACT_ATOMS: atom_id res chain seq x y z
N MET A 1 19.30 12.30 -14.18
CA MET A 1 19.76 10.90 -14.28
C MET A 1 18.71 10.03 -13.60
N MET A 2 18.06 9.10 -14.32
CA MET A 2 17.19 8.11 -13.68
C MET A 2 18.02 7.30 -12.68
N LYS A 3 17.59 7.24 -11.41
CA LYS A 3 18.20 6.34 -10.42
C LYS A 3 17.99 4.90 -10.93
N LYS A 4 19.08 4.17 -11.15
CA LYS A 4 19.01 2.76 -11.56
C LYS A 4 18.42 1.95 -10.40
N SER A 5 17.51 1.03 -10.69
CA SER A 5 16.97 0.14 -9.68
C SER A 5 18.07 -0.64 -8.96
N ASN A 6 17.94 -0.74 -7.64
CA ASN A 6 18.77 -1.60 -6.79
C ASN A 6 17.96 -2.76 -6.19
N TYR A 7 16.79 -3.04 -6.77
CA TYR A 7 15.95 -4.17 -6.38
C TYR A 7 16.69 -5.48 -6.61
N ASN A 8 16.79 -6.28 -5.54
CA ASN A 8 17.44 -7.58 -5.56
C ASN A 8 16.84 -8.45 -4.45
N PHE A 9 15.62 -8.94 -4.68
CA PHE A 9 15.01 -9.94 -3.83
C PHE A 9 15.38 -11.33 -4.32
N LYS A 10 15.76 -12.20 -3.37
CA LYS A 10 15.88 -13.64 -3.59
C LYS A 10 15.01 -14.33 -2.56
N PRO A 11 14.05 -15.17 -2.97
CA PRO A 11 13.26 -15.95 -2.04
C PRO A 11 14.15 -16.69 -1.04
N LEU A 12 13.69 -16.79 0.21
CA LEU A 12 14.43 -17.44 1.28
C LEU A 12 14.46 -18.96 1.03
N PRO A 13 15.66 -19.58 0.90
CA PRO A 13 15.74 -21.01 0.59
C PRO A 13 15.04 -21.90 1.61
N GLY A 14 14.15 -22.77 1.14
CA GLY A 14 13.32 -23.65 1.98
C GLY A 14 12.00 -23.03 2.44
N TYR A 15 11.78 -21.74 2.18
CA TYR A 15 10.61 -20.96 2.60
C TYR A 15 10.01 -20.16 1.43
N GLU A 16 10.33 -20.51 0.19
CA GLU A 16 9.97 -19.74 -1.01
C GLU A 16 8.45 -19.68 -1.27
N HIS A 17 7.69 -20.59 -0.67
CA HIS A 17 6.23 -20.67 -0.79
C HIS A 17 5.50 -19.68 0.13
N PHE A 18 6.17 -19.14 1.14
CA PHE A 18 5.61 -18.11 2.01
C PHE A 18 5.54 -16.76 1.28
N GLU A 19 4.67 -15.87 1.74
CA GLU A 19 4.70 -14.48 1.32
C GLU A 19 6.04 -13.82 1.68
N ALA A 20 6.48 -12.85 0.88
CA ALA A 20 7.75 -12.17 1.05
C ALA A 20 7.88 -11.54 2.45
N THR A 21 6.79 -10.99 3.01
CA THR A 21 6.77 -10.46 4.37
C THR A 21 7.05 -11.55 5.41
N THR A 22 6.46 -12.73 5.27
CA THR A 22 6.71 -13.88 6.14
C THR A 22 8.14 -14.41 5.96
N GLN A 23 8.64 -14.52 4.73
CA GLN A 23 10.03 -14.90 4.44
C GLN A 23 11.03 -13.96 5.12
N ILE A 24 10.76 -12.65 5.09
CA ILE A 24 11.57 -11.61 5.73
C ILE A 24 11.63 -11.83 7.26
N ILE A 25 10.50 -12.13 7.87
CA ILE A 25 10.42 -12.39 9.32
C ILE A 25 11.10 -13.71 9.69
N ILE A 26 10.92 -14.78 8.91
CA ILE A 26 11.63 -16.04 9.10
C ILE A 26 13.14 -15.84 8.97
N ALA A 27 13.60 -15.06 7.99
CA ALA A 27 15.02 -14.75 7.83
C ALA A 27 15.60 -14.04 9.08
N GLU A 28 14.83 -13.13 9.69
CA GLU A 28 15.23 -12.44 10.92
C GLU A 28 15.22 -13.37 12.14
N ILE A 29 14.23 -14.26 12.26
CA ILE A 29 14.15 -15.31 13.30
C ILE A 29 15.39 -16.22 13.22
N LEU A 30 15.71 -16.71 12.02
CA LEU A 30 16.89 -17.54 11.74
C LEU A 30 18.19 -16.79 12.08
N ARG A 31 18.28 -15.50 11.73
CA ARG A 31 19.45 -14.66 12.05
C ARG A 31 19.65 -14.51 13.56
N ARG A 32 18.56 -14.43 14.32
CA ARG A 32 18.58 -14.38 15.80
C ARG A 32 18.77 -15.74 16.45
N LYS A 33 18.77 -16.83 15.68
CA LYS A 33 18.86 -18.22 16.17
C LYS A 33 17.75 -18.53 17.18
N LEU A 34 16.54 -18.06 16.90
CA LEU A 34 15.35 -18.38 17.69
C LEU A 34 14.72 -19.68 17.17
N ASP A 35 14.22 -20.49 18.10
CA ASP A 35 13.44 -21.66 17.75
C ASP A 35 12.06 -21.22 17.26
N PHE A 36 11.60 -21.81 16.15
CA PHE A 36 10.30 -21.53 15.58
C PHE A 36 9.74 -22.78 14.90
N GLU A 37 8.42 -22.84 14.79
CA GLU A 37 7.69 -23.91 14.13
C GLU A 37 6.83 -23.34 13.00
N ILE A 38 6.74 -24.06 11.89
CA ILE A 38 5.73 -23.81 10.87
C ILE A 38 4.46 -24.56 11.30
N ILE A 39 3.42 -23.81 11.67
CA ILE A 39 2.13 -24.40 12.05
C ILE A 39 1.32 -24.70 10.79
N ASP A 40 1.23 -23.73 9.89
CA ASP A 40 0.51 -23.84 8.62
C ASP A 40 1.18 -22.98 7.56
N ALA A 41 1.86 -23.65 6.62
CA ALA A 41 2.59 -23.02 5.55
C ALA A 41 1.68 -22.26 4.57
N ASP A 42 0.52 -22.84 4.24
CA ASP A 42 -0.41 -22.29 3.24
C ASP A 42 -1.06 -21.00 3.77
N ASN A 43 -1.21 -20.90 5.09
CA ASN A 43 -1.73 -19.71 5.77
C ASN A 43 -0.65 -18.78 6.34
N ASN A 44 0.63 -18.93 5.95
CA ASN A 44 1.71 -18.07 6.48
C ASN A 44 1.78 -18.02 8.02
N LEU A 45 1.47 -19.13 8.68
CA LEU A 45 1.34 -19.20 10.14
C LEU A 45 2.53 -19.92 10.76
N ILE A 46 3.26 -19.19 11.62
CA ILE A 46 4.41 -19.71 12.36
C ILE A 46 4.27 -19.41 13.85
N SER A 47 4.93 -20.20 14.69
CA SER A 47 5.17 -19.85 16.10
C SER A 47 6.66 -19.65 16.36
N VAL A 48 7.00 -18.73 17.25
CA VAL A 48 8.37 -18.43 17.66
C VAL A 48 8.47 -18.52 19.17
N GLN A 49 9.49 -19.20 19.68
CA GLN A 49 9.78 -19.28 21.10
C GLN A 49 10.77 -18.18 21.52
N TYR A 50 10.40 -17.43 22.55
CA TYR A 50 11.27 -16.40 23.13
C TYR A 50 10.99 -16.24 24.62
N ASN A 51 12.03 -16.27 25.46
CA ASN A 51 11.93 -16.14 26.92
C ASN A 51 10.86 -17.03 27.58
N ASN A 52 10.81 -18.31 27.21
CA ASN A 52 9.83 -19.30 27.68
C ASN A 52 8.36 -18.96 27.35
N LYS A 53 8.14 -18.14 26.33
CA LYS A 53 6.81 -17.81 25.81
C LYS A 53 6.77 -18.06 24.31
N GLU A 54 5.66 -18.64 23.87
CA GLU A 54 5.32 -18.79 22.47
C GLU A 54 4.65 -17.52 21.93
N TYR A 55 5.00 -17.14 20.71
CA TYR A 55 4.40 -16.04 19.96
C TYR A 55 3.93 -16.56 18.60
N ILE A 56 2.66 -16.34 18.29
CA ILE A 56 2.08 -16.70 16.99
C ILE A 56 2.18 -15.51 16.05
N ILE A 57 2.67 -15.77 14.83
CA ILE A 57 2.81 -14.78 13.77
C ILE A 57 2.11 -15.29 12.52
N HIS A 58 1.12 -14.54 12.05
CA HIS A 58 0.36 -14.80 10.83
C HIS A 58 0.72 -13.73 9.79
N GLU A 59 0.98 -14.14 8.55
CA GLU A 59 1.33 -13.22 7.44
C GLU A 59 2.48 -12.24 7.80
N GLY A 60 3.43 -12.74 8.61
CA GLY A 60 4.62 -12.03 9.10
C GLY A 60 4.39 -10.89 10.11
N THR A 61 3.25 -10.20 10.12
CA THR A 61 3.03 -9.03 11.02
C THR A 61 1.80 -9.14 11.91
N ILE A 62 0.85 -10.02 11.60
CA ILE A 62 -0.36 -10.20 12.41
C ILE A 62 0.02 -11.03 13.65
N SER A 63 -0.17 -10.43 14.82
CA SER A 63 0.27 -10.97 16.12
C SER A 63 -0.36 -10.18 17.26
N ASP A 64 -0.08 -10.58 18.50
CA ASP A 64 -0.47 -9.86 19.72
C ASP A 64 0.12 -8.44 19.85
N ALA A 65 1.03 -8.03 18.97
CA ALA A 65 1.55 -6.66 18.95
C ALA A 65 0.42 -5.63 18.72
N ASN A 66 -0.57 -6.00 17.91
CA ASN A 66 -1.81 -5.25 17.75
C ASN A 66 -2.95 -5.96 18.48
N SER A 67 -3.74 -5.24 19.26
CA SER A 67 -4.94 -5.82 19.86
C SER A 67 -5.97 -6.20 18.78
N LEU A 68 -6.81 -7.20 19.07
CA LEU A 68 -7.94 -7.57 18.21
C LEU A 68 -8.81 -6.37 17.84
N ILE A 69 -9.05 -5.45 18.80
CA ILE A 69 -9.85 -4.25 18.55
C ILE A 69 -9.15 -3.30 17.58
N ALA A 70 -7.84 -3.10 17.72
CA ALA A 70 -7.07 -2.25 16.81
C ALA A 70 -7.08 -2.83 15.38
N PHE A 71 -6.89 -4.13 15.24
CA PHE A 71 -6.98 -4.85 13.96
C PHE A 71 -8.39 -4.76 13.33
N TRP A 72 -9.43 -4.90 14.15
CA TRP A 72 -10.81 -4.77 13.68
C TRP A 72 -11.13 -3.34 13.20
N ILE A 73 -10.62 -2.32 13.89
CA ILE A 73 -10.77 -0.90 13.48
C ILE A 73 -10.15 -0.66 12.10
N SER A 74 -8.95 -1.20 11.83
CA SER A 74 -8.27 -0.98 10.54
C SER A 74 -8.97 -1.65 9.36
N ASN A 75 -9.70 -2.74 9.58
CA ASN A 75 -10.37 -3.48 8.50
C ASN A 75 -11.69 -2.84 8.01
N ASP A 76 -12.18 -1.79 8.68
CA ASP A 76 -13.32 -0.99 8.22
C ASP A 76 -12.85 0.45 7.98
N LYS A 77 -12.80 0.84 6.69
CA LYS A 77 -12.33 2.16 6.25
C LYS A 77 -13.20 3.28 6.82
N TRP A 78 -14.50 3.05 7.04
CA TRP A 78 -15.36 4.05 7.67
C TRP A 78 -15.11 4.16 9.17
N MET A 79 -14.90 3.03 9.86
CA MET A 79 -14.54 3.02 11.28
C MET A 79 -13.22 3.75 11.52
N THR A 80 -12.19 3.41 10.75
CA THR A 80 -10.89 4.09 10.75
C THR A 80 -11.05 5.61 10.65
N ARG A 81 -11.92 6.08 9.74
CA ARG A 81 -12.20 7.50 9.59
C ARG A 81 -12.70 8.16 10.87
N GLN A 82 -13.57 7.49 11.62
CA GLN A 82 -14.12 8.03 12.88
C GLN A 82 -13.02 8.19 13.94
N PHE A 83 -12.08 7.24 14.04
CA PHE A 83 -10.99 7.32 15.01
C PHE A 83 -9.98 8.41 14.67
N LEU A 84 -9.64 8.56 13.39
CA LEU A 84 -8.80 9.65 12.90
C LEU A 84 -9.44 11.03 13.18
N GLN A 85 -10.75 11.18 12.93
CA GLN A 85 -11.47 12.43 13.19
C GLN A 85 -11.47 12.82 14.67
N ARG A 86 -11.61 11.86 15.58
CA ARG A 86 -11.53 12.09 17.04
C ARG A 86 -10.18 12.66 17.49
N LYS A 87 -9.12 12.46 16.71
CA LYS A 87 -7.77 13.00 16.92
C LYS A 87 -7.50 14.29 16.14
N GLY A 88 -8.50 14.81 15.41
CA GLY A 88 -8.33 15.99 14.55
C GLY A 88 -7.48 15.72 13.32
N ILE A 89 -7.31 14.45 12.92
CA ILE A 89 -6.50 14.09 11.75
C ILE A 89 -7.36 14.23 10.50
N HIS A 90 -6.83 14.98 9.54
CA HIS A 90 -7.56 15.31 8.32
C HIS A 90 -7.70 14.12 7.37
N GLN A 91 -8.87 14.04 6.75
CA GLN A 91 -9.27 13.03 5.78
C GLN A 91 -10.20 13.68 4.76
N ALA A 92 -10.23 13.12 3.56
CA ALA A 92 -11.15 13.56 2.51
C ALA A 92 -12.59 13.59 3.03
N LYS A 93 -13.33 14.68 2.79
CA LYS A 93 -14.76 14.73 3.10
C LYS A 93 -15.48 13.57 2.41
N GLY A 94 -16.29 12.83 3.15
CA GLY A 94 -16.97 11.66 2.60
C GLY A 94 -18.25 11.28 3.33
N ILE A 95 -19.07 10.50 2.65
CA ILE A 95 -20.33 9.93 3.13
C ILE A 95 -20.32 8.41 2.99
N LEU A 96 -21.04 7.74 3.88
CA LEU A 96 -21.28 6.31 3.84
C LEU A 96 -22.67 6.03 3.25
N LEU A 97 -22.70 5.25 2.18
CA LEU A 97 -23.92 4.79 1.52
C LEU A 97 -24.20 3.33 1.88
N LYS A 98 -25.48 3.03 1.99
CA LYS A 98 -26.02 1.67 2.02
C LYS A 98 -26.98 1.50 0.84
N LEU A 99 -27.34 0.26 0.54
CA LEU A 99 -28.37 -0.03 -0.46
C LEU A 99 -29.67 0.75 -0.14
N GLY A 100 -30.26 1.34 -1.18
CA GLY A 100 -31.44 2.21 -1.04
C GLY A 100 -31.15 3.65 -0.62
N TYR A 101 -29.90 4.12 -0.74
CA TYR A 101 -29.55 5.53 -0.51
C TYR A 101 -30.37 6.47 -1.41
N ALA A 102 -30.71 7.65 -0.90
CA ALA A 102 -31.36 8.70 -1.67
C ALA A 102 -30.30 9.43 -2.53
N ALA A 103 -30.56 9.65 -3.83
CA ALA A 103 -29.55 10.14 -4.76
C ALA A 103 -29.03 11.57 -4.45
N ASP A 104 -29.85 12.38 -3.78
CA ASP A 104 -29.55 13.75 -3.35
C ASP A 104 -28.43 13.82 -2.30
N VAL A 105 -28.20 12.75 -1.53
CA VAL A 105 -27.08 12.69 -0.57
C VAL A 105 -25.72 12.86 -1.27
N LEU A 106 -25.65 12.51 -2.56
CA LEU A 106 -24.43 12.64 -3.36
C LEU A 106 -24.08 14.09 -3.70
N ASP A 107 -25.00 15.05 -3.51
CA ASP A 107 -24.74 16.49 -3.69
C ASP A 107 -23.85 17.06 -2.56
N ALA A 108 -23.73 16.35 -1.44
CA ALA A 108 -22.86 16.73 -0.34
C ALA A 108 -21.36 16.61 -0.66
N ILE A 109 -21.01 15.83 -1.69
CA ILE A 109 -19.63 15.54 -2.10
C ILE A 109 -19.35 16.18 -3.47
N PRO A 110 -18.38 17.10 -3.57
CA PRO A 110 -18.04 17.72 -4.85
C PRO A 110 -17.38 16.72 -5.80
N LEU A 111 -17.46 17.02 -7.10
CA LEU A 111 -16.67 16.35 -8.13
C LEU A 111 -15.35 17.13 -8.35
N PRO A 112 -14.21 16.46 -8.65
CA PRO A 112 -14.10 15.02 -8.81
C PRO A 112 -14.25 14.24 -7.50
N ALA A 113 -14.78 13.02 -7.59
CA ALA A 113 -15.01 12.15 -6.44
C ALA A 113 -14.23 10.83 -6.52
N VAL A 114 -14.16 10.16 -5.38
CA VAL A 114 -13.68 8.79 -5.19
C VAL A 114 -14.82 7.95 -4.63
N VAL A 115 -14.99 6.74 -5.17
CA VAL A 115 -15.96 5.76 -4.70
C VAL A 115 -15.20 4.49 -4.36
N LYS A 116 -15.38 3.96 -3.14
CA LYS A 116 -14.74 2.72 -2.69
C LYS A 116 -15.64 1.89 -1.78
N PRO A 117 -15.57 0.55 -1.82
CA PRO A 117 -16.18 -0.29 -0.80
C PRO A 117 -15.55 -0.03 0.58
N ALA A 118 -16.32 -0.19 1.67
CA ALA A 118 -15.82 0.11 3.01
C ALA A 118 -14.84 -0.93 3.58
N ASN A 119 -14.88 -2.16 3.09
CA ASN A 119 -14.20 -3.33 3.67
C ASN A 119 -13.54 -4.23 2.61
N THR A 120 -13.03 -3.65 1.52
CA THR A 120 -12.19 -4.35 0.53
C THR A 120 -10.79 -3.76 0.52
N ASP A 121 -9.80 -4.56 0.13
CA ASP A 121 -8.39 -4.16 0.06
C ASP A 121 -7.84 -4.18 -1.38
N HIS A 122 -6.58 -3.80 -1.54
CA HIS A 122 -5.84 -3.81 -2.82
C HIS A 122 -6.48 -3.00 -3.97
N GLY A 123 -7.33 -2.02 -3.64
CA GLY A 123 -8.03 -1.20 -4.63
C GLY A 123 -9.20 -1.89 -5.33
N ILE A 124 -9.68 -3.03 -4.82
CA ILE A 124 -10.83 -3.74 -5.42
C ILE A 124 -12.06 -2.85 -5.42
N ALA A 125 -12.60 -2.63 -6.63
CA ALA A 125 -13.74 -1.77 -6.93
C ALA A 125 -13.59 -0.31 -6.48
N VAL A 126 -12.37 0.18 -6.34
CA VAL A 126 -12.08 1.59 -6.10
C VAL A 126 -12.08 2.35 -7.43
N SER A 127 -12.90 3.39 -7.52
CA SER A 127 -12.97 4.30 -8.67
C SER A 127 -12.57 5.69 -8.24
N THR A 128 -11.56 6.27 -8.88
CA THR A 128 -11.00 7.58 -8.51
C THR A 128 -11.15 8.60 -9.64
N ASN A 129 -11.07 9.88 -9.29
CA ASN A 129 -11.14 11.00 -10.24
C ASN A 129 -12.40 10.94 -11.13
N ILE A 130 -13.53 10.60 -10.51
CA ILE A 130 -14.85 10.54 -11.14
C ILE A 130 -15.31 11.97 -11.40
N LYS A 131 -15.60 12.34 -12.65
CA LYS A 131 -15.84 13.74 -13.05
C LYS A 131 -17.29 14.05 -13.41
N SER A 132 -18.15 13.04 -13.50
CA SER A 132 -19.57 13.21 -13.78
C SER A 132 -20.44 12.42 -12.81
N ARG A 133 -21.72 12.81 -12.71
CA ARG A 133 -22.69 12.09 -11.86
C ARG A 133 -22.97 10.70 -12.42
N GLU A 134 -22.99 10.55 -13.74
CA GLU A 134 -23.18 9.27 -14.41
C GLU A 134 -22.05 8.28 -14.08
N GLU A 135 -20.79 8.73 -14.17
CA GLU A 135 -19.63 7.94 -13.76
C GLU A 135 -19.72 7.57 -12.27
N GLN A 136 -20.16 8.50 -11.42
CA GLN A 136 -20.28 8.26 -9.99
C GLN A 136 -21.31 7.17 -9.67
N ILE A 137 -22.48 7.22 -10.31
CA ILE A 137 -23.53 6.20 -10.13
C ILE A 137 -23.04 4.83 -10.61
N ALA A 138 -22.35 4.78 -11.77
CA ALA A 138 -21.76 3.54 -12.28
C ALA A 138 -20.72 2.96 -11.30
N ALA A 139 -19.85 3.82 -10.75
CA ALA A 139 -18.85 3.43 -9.76
C ALA A 139 -19.50 2.92 -8.46
N ILE A 140 -20.54 3.59 -7.96
CA ILE A 140 -21.29 3.18 -6.77
C ILE A 140 -21.93 1.80 -6.98
N ASN A 141 -22.60 1.60 -8.11
CA ASN A 141 -23.21 0.32 -8.46
C ASN A 141 -22.17 -0.80 -8.57
N ASN A 142 -20.98 -0.49 -9.08
CA ASN A 142 -19.88 -1.45 -9.12
C ASN A 142 -19.38 -1.79 -7.71
N ALA A 143 -19.16 -0.79 -6.85
CA ALA A 143 -18.69 -0.98 -5.49
C ALA A 143 -19.67 -1.82 -4.64
N PHE A 144 -20.99 -1.64 -4.81
CA PHE A 144 -22.01 -2.42 -4.12
C PHE A 144 -22.02 -3.92 -4.51
N LYS A 145 -21.35 -4.33 -5.59
CA LYS A 145 -21.16 -5.76 -5.90
C LYS A 145 -20.20 -6.45 -4.93
N PHE A 146 -19.36 -5.68 -4.23
CA PHE A 146 -18.30 -6.19 -3.37
C PHE A 146 -18.51 -5.87 -1.88
N SER A 147 -19.42 -4.95 -1.54
CA SER A 147 -19.71 -4.57 -0.16
C SER A 147 -21.15 -4.07 -0.02
N ASP A 148 -21.74 -4.25 1.15
CA ASP A 148 -23.03 -3.66 1.54
C ASP A 148 -22.91 -2.16 1.92
N LYS A 149 -21.67 -1.66 2.04
CA LYS A 149 -21.33 -0.31 2.44
C LYS A 149 -20.35 0.30 1.43
N VAL A 150 -20.74 1.44 0.86
CA VAL A 150 -19.91 2.17 -0.11
C VAL A 150 -19.60 3.55 0.42
N ILE A 151 -18.34 3.95 0.36
CA ILE A 151 -17.87 5.28 0.73
C ILE A 151 -17.77 6.11 -0.54
N VAL A 152 -18.33 7.32 -0.50
CA VAL A 152 -18.14 8.35 -1.53
C VAL A 152 -17.44 9.52 -0.88
N GLU A 153 -16.30 9.92 -1.42
CA GLU A 153 -15.42 10.94 -0.87
C GLU A 153 -14.94 11.90 -1.96
N GLU A 154 -14.55 13.11 -1.56
CA GLU A 154 -13.94 14.06 -2.48
C GLU A 154 -12.59 13.52 -2.97
N PHE A 155 -12.25 13.82 -4.22
CA PHE A 155 -10.94 13.46 -4.76
C PHE A 155 -9.88 14.47 -4.29
N CYS A 156 -8.88 13.99 -3.57
CA CYS A 156 -7.74 14.78 -3.17
C CYS A 156 -6.56 14.51 -4.11
N PRO A 157 -6.03 15.52 -4.83
CA PRO A 157 -4.86 15.35 -5.67
C PRO A 157 -3.60 15.24 -4.81
N GLY A 158 -2.62 14.49 -5.30
CA GLY A 158 -1.31 14.37 -4.68
C GLY A 158 -0.66 13.03 -4.98
N GLU A 159 0.51 12.84 -4.39
CA GLU A 159 1.24 11.58 -4.43
C GLU A 159 0.94 10.76 -3.18
N GLU A 160 0.86 9.44 -3.34
CA GLU A 160 0.54 8.52 -2.27
C GLU A 160 1.80 7.89 -1.66
N TYR A 161 1.90 8.00 -0.35
CA TYR A 161 3.04 7.53 0.43
C TYR A 161 2.57 6.54 1.49
N ARG A 162 3.25 5.40 1.59
CA ARG A 162 3.05 4.39 2.63
C ARG A 162 4.09 4.60 3.74
N PHE A 163 3.64 5.03 4.91
CA PHE A 163 4.46 5.14 6.11
C PHE A 163 4.35 3.86 6.93
N LEU A 164 5.47 3.24 7.29
CA LEU A 164 5.50 2.11 8.22
C LEU A 164 5.77 2.62 9.63
N VAL A 165 4.77 2.53 10.48
CA VAL A 165 4.86 2.85 11.91
C VAL A 165 5.03 1.56 12.70
N ILE A 166 6.10 1.49 13.49
CA ILE A 166 6.35 0.39 14.43
C ILE A 166 6.63 0.99 15.81
N ASP A 167 5.77 0.62 16.77
CA ASP A 167 5.71 1.16 18.12
C ASP A 167 5.71 2.68 18.16
N TYR A 168 4.83 3.28 17.35
CA TYR A 168 4.65 4.74 17.26
C TYR A 168 5.91 5.49 16.81
N VAL A 169 6.79 4.83 16.06
CA VAL A 169 7.93 5.44 15.36
C VAL A 169 7.83 5.10 13.88
N VAL A 170 7.96 6.09 13.01
CA VAL A 170 8.07 5.85 11.57
C VAL A 170 9.44 5.21 11.28
N ARG A 171 9.44 3.97 10.82
CA ARG A 171 10.67 3.21 10.50
C ARG A 171 11.04 3.27 9.02
N ALA A 172 10.04 3.40 8.15
CA ALA A 172 10.25 3.49 6.72
C ALA A 172 9.10 4.25 6.06
N ILE A 173 9.36 4.85 4.91
CA ILE A 173 8.36 5.50 4.06
C ILE A 173 8.67 5.16 2.61
N ALA A 174 7.66 4.67 1.91
CA ALA A 174 7.75 4.37 0.49
C ALA A 174 6.78 5.26 -0.30
N TRP A 175 7.29 5.94 -1.32
CA TRP A 175 6.46 6.46 -2.39
C TRP A 175 6.10 5.30 -3.33
N ARG A 176 4.83 5.20 -3.69
CA ARG A 176 4.35 4.17 -4.61
C ARG A 176 4.15 4.77 -5.99
N GLU A 177 5.13 4.57 -6.87
CA GLU A 177 5.06 5.04 -8.25
C GLU A 177 4.18 4.09 -9.08
N PRO A 178 3.19 4.59 -9.84
CA PRO A 178 2.38 3.76 -10.73
C PRO A 178 3.23 2.93 -11.69
N ALA A 179 2.69 1.79 -12.12
CA ALA A 179 3.35 0.91 -13.09
C ALA A 179 3.83 1.72 -14.30
N ASN A 180 5.11 1.62 -14.63
CA ASN A 180 5.76 2.49 -15.61
C ASN A 180 6.91 1.78 -16.34
N VAL A 181 7.32 2.34 -17.47
CA VAL A 181 8.56 2.01 -18.17
C VAL A 181 9.24 3.29 -18.66
N SER A 182 10.54 3.22 -18.93
CA SER A 182 11.32 4.33 -19.48
C SER A 182 12.02 3.88 -20.76
N GLY A 183 11.94 4.70 -21.80
CA GLY A 183 12.50 4.40 -23.11
C GLY A 183 14.02 4.36 -23.14
N ASP A 184 14.54 3.46 -23.96
CA ASP A 184 15.96 3.31 -24.33
C ASP A 184 16.19 3.69 -25.82
N GLY A 185 15.19 4.31 -26.45
CA GLY A 185 15.19 4.70 -27.87
C GLY A 185 15.13 3.53 -28.86
N LYS A 186 15.01 2.27 -28.41
CA LYS A 186 15.15 1.08 -29.27
C LYS A 186 14.12 -0.02 -29.01
N SER A 187 13.79 -0.26 -27.75
CA SER A 187 12.87 -1.30 -27.30
C SER A 187 11.43 -0.81 -27.34
N THR A 188 10.49 -1.71 -27.65
CA THR A 188 9.06 -1.43 -27.52
C THR A 188 8.63 -1.38 -26.05
N ILE A 189 7.49 -0.77 -25.75
CA ILE A 189 6.90 -0.78 -24.40
C ILE A 189 6.77 -2.23 -23.87
N GLN A 190 6.31 -3.18 -24.70
CA GLN A 190 6.24 -4.59 -24.32
C GLN A 190 7.61 -5.14 -23.89
N GLN A 191 8.66 -4.89 -24.68
CA GLN A 191 10.01 -5.35 -24.36
C GLN A 191 10.56 -4.70 -23.09
N LEU A 192 10.28 -3.42 -22.87
CA LEU A 192 10.66 -2.72 -21.64
C LEU A 192 9.93 -3.28 -20.41
N VAL A 193 8.65 -3.64 -20.56
CA VAL A 193 7.87 -4.33 -19.52
C VAL A 193 8.47 -5.70 -19.22
N ASP A 194 8.78 -6.49 -20.24
CA ASP A 194 9.38 -7.83 -20.08
C ASP A 194 10.74 -7.75 -19.37
N GLN A 195 11.54 -6.72 -19.68
CA GLN A 195 12.80 -6.46 -19.00
C GLN A 195 12.59 -6.05 -17.53
N LYS A 196 11.64 -5.15 -17.25
CA LYS A 196 11.33 -4.68 -15.89
C LYS A 196 10.71 -5.78 -15.02
N ASN A 197 10.03 -6.75 -15.65
CA ASN A 197 9.45 -7.92 -15.00
C ASN A 197 10.48 -8.98 -14.58
N LYS A 198 11.75 -8.87 -14.99
CA LYS A 198 12.81 -9.76 -14.51
C LYS A 198 12.99 -9.59 -13.00
N GLY A 199 12.78 -10.66 -12.24
CA GLY A 199 12.85 -10.67 -10.77
C GLY A 199 11.55 -10.28 -10.05
N ARG A 200 10.48 -9.96 -10.78
CA ARG A 200 9.14 -9.71 -10.21
C ARG A 200 8.33 -11.00 -10.14
N GLY A 201 7.53 -11.15 -9.08
CA GLY A 201 6.65 -12.30 -8.87
C GLY A 201 5.27 -12.12 -9.49
N THR A 202 4.49 -13.19 -9.51
CA THR A 202 3.06 -13.17 -9.90
C THR A 202 2.13 -13.03 -8.70
N ASP A 203 2.65 -13.18 -7.49
CA ASP A 203 1.94 -13.15 -6.22
C ASP A 203 2.86 -12.60 -5.11
N TYR A 204 2.32 -12.52 -3.89
CA TYR A 204 2.99 -11.91 -2.74
C TYR A 204 4.17 -12.72 -2.18
N THR A 205 4.57 -13.84 -2.79
CA THR A 205 5.88 -14.47 -2.51
C THR A 205 7.05 -13.57 -2.92
N HIS A 206 6.79 -12.52 -3.71
CA HIS A 206 7.77 -11.51 -4.09
C HIS A 206 7.32 -10.09 -3.66
N PRO A 207 8.27 -9.19 -3.31
CA PRO A 207 7.96 -7.81 -2.97
C PRO A 207 7.31 -6.98 -4.09
N LEU A 208 7.73 -7.22 -5.34
CA LEU A 208 7.24 -6.49 -6.52
C LEU A 208 6.54 -7.46 -7.47
N LEU A 209 5.31 -7.13 -7.86
CA LEU A 209 4.53 -7.93 -8.79
C LEU A 209 4.77 -7.52 -10.24
N LYS A 210 4.64 -8.47 -11.15
CA LYS A 210 4.77 -8.25 -12.59
C LYS A 210 3.74 -7.24 -13.08
N ILE A 211 4.19 -6.41 -14.02
CA ILE A 211 3.32 -5.57 -14.82
C ILE A 211 2.71 -6.45 -15.91
N ASN A 212 1.39 -6.61 -15.88
CA ASN A 212 0.63 -7.29 -16.93
C ASN A 212 0.07 -6.26 -17.91
N ILE A 213 0.31 -6.45 -19.21
CA ILE A 213 -0.33 -5.66 -20.27
C ILE A 213 -1.74 -6.22 -20.51
N ASP A 214 -2.67 -5.79 -19.68
CA ASP A 214 -4.08 -6.13 -19.76
C ASP A 214 -4.90 -5.05 -20.49
N GLU A 215 -6.22 -5.23 -20.54
CA GLU A 215 -7.13 -4.28 -21.17
C GLU A 215 -7.03 -2.86 -20.59
N GLU A 216 -6.75 -2.73 -19.28
CA GLU A 216 -6.62 -1.42 -18.64
C GLU A 216 -5.31 -0.72 -19.05
N VAL A 217 -4.19 -1.44 -19.11
CA VAL A 217 -2.94 -0.91 -19.65
C VAL A 217 -3.11 -0.51 -21.11
N ILE A 218 -3.73 -1.35 -21.94
CA ILE A 218 -4.00 -1.06 -23.36
C ILE A 218 -4.86 0.21 -23.49
N ARG A 219 -5.94 0.31 -22.72
CA ARG A 219 -6.80 1.50 -22.69
C ARG A 219 -6.02 2.75 -22.28
N HIS A 220 -5.14 2.65 -21.30
CA HIS A 220 -4.34 3.77 -20.81
C HIS A 220 -3.28 4.23 -21.81
N LEU A 221 -2.64 3.30 -22.51
CA LEU A 221 -1.71 3.59 -23.61
C LEU A 221 -2.44 4.24 -24.80
N ASN A 222 -3.59 3.69 -25.21
CA ASN A 222 -4.38 4.25 -26.31
C ASN A 222 -4.83 5.69 -26.03
N ALA A 223 -5.18 6.01 -24.78
CA ALA A 223 -5.52 7.38 -24.38
C ALA A 223 -4.34 8.37 -24.53
N GLN A 224 -3.12 7.87 -24.55
CA GLN A 224 -1.88 8.61 -24.80
C GLN A 224 -1.41 8.48 -26.26
N SER A 225 -2.24 7.92 -27.15
CA SER A 225 -1.90 7.62 -28.55
C SER A 225 -0.70 6.68 -28.70
N MET A 226 -0.53 5.75 -27.75
CA MET A 226 0.53 4.75 -27.73
C MET A 226 -0.04 3.33 -27.76
N THR A 227 0.80 2.37 -28.13
CA THR A 227 0.50 0.93 -28.11
C THR A 227 1.67 0.16 -27.47
N PRO A 228 1.51 -1.13 -27.10
CA PRO A 228 2.62 -1.95 -26.60
C PRO A 228 3.82 -2.03 -27.55
N ASP A 229 3.62 -1.83 -28.87
CA ASP A 229 4.66 -1.83 -29.89
C ASP A 229 5.37 -0.47 -30.07
N THR A 230 4.92 0.56 -29.35
CA THR A 230 5.53 1.89 -29.41
C THR A 230 6.94 1.87 -28.85
N ILE A 231 7.89 2.49 -29.55
CA ILE A 231 9.27 2.70 -29.08
C ILE A 231 9.35 4.09 -28.45
N LEU A 232 9.68 4.15 -27.16
CA LEU A 232 9.83 5.39 -26.41
C LEU A 232 11.22 6.00 -26.63
N LYS A 233 11.31 7.34 -26.66
CA LYS A 233 12.60 8.02 -26.75
C LYS A 233 13.44 7.73 -25.50
N GLU A 234 14.76 7.80 -25.63
CA GLU A 234 15.68 7.65 -24.50
C GLU A 234 15.28 8.58 -23.34
N GLY A 235 15.03 8.00 -22.16
CA GLY A 235 14.63 8.72 -20.95
C GLY A 235 13.16 9.15 -20.88
N GLU A 236 12.36 8.92 -21.92
CA GLU A 236 10.92 9.17 -21.91
C GLU A 236 10.22 8.13 -21.02
N LYS A 237 9.58 8.58 -19.93
CA LYS A 237 8.81 7.72 -19.02
C LYS A 237 7.34 7.71 -19.39
N VAL A 238 6.75 6.53 -19.44
CA VAL A 238 5.30 6.33 -19.61
C VAL A 238 4.75 5.56 -18.44
N TYR A 239 3.68 6.08 -17.85
CA TYR A 239 2.86 5.36 -16.89
C TYR A 239 1.88 4.47 -17.65
N LEU A 240 1.78 3.23 -17.19
CA LEU A 240 0.93 2.16 -17.74
C LEU A 240 -0.40 2.08 -17.01
N ARG A 241 -0.47 2.63 -15.79
CA ARG A 241 -1.68 2.70 -14.97
C ARG A 241 -1.77 4.04 -14.25
N LYS A 242 -2.99 4.43 -13.88
CA LYS A 242 -3.25 5.60 -13.03
C LYS A 242 -3.07 5.30 -11.53
N ASN A 243 -3.31 4.05 -11.12
CA ASN A 243 -3.13 3.64 -9.72
C ASN A 243 -1.65 3.35 -9.40
N SER A 244 -1.29 3.63 -8.15
CA SER A 244 0.02 3.44 -7.51
C SER A 244 0.16 2.05 -6.87
N ASN A 245 -0.71 1.10 -7.16
CA ASN A 245 -0.72 -0.18 -6.45
C ASN A 245 0.48 -1.06 -6.82
N LEU A 246 1.17 -1.60 -5.81
CA LEU A 246 2.24 -2.58 -6.03
C LEU A 246 1.68 -3.88 -6.62
N SER A 247 0.43 -4.23 -6.30
CA SER A 247 -0.26 -5.40 -6.82
C SER A 247 -0.49 -5.36 -8.33
N THR A 248 -0.45 -4.18 -8.95
CA THR A 248 -0.65 -3.97 -10.39
C THR A 248 0.65 -3.63 -11.13
N GLY A 249 1.79 -3.84 -10.46
CA GLY A 249 3.13 -3.65 -11.02
C GLY A 249 3.75 -2.28 -10.77
N GLY A 250 3.24 -1.52 -9.79
CA GLY A 250 3.89 -0.31 -9.30
C GLY A 250 5.31 -0.55 -8.75
N ASP A 251 6.02 0.54 -8.52
CA ASP A 251 7.35 0.55 -7.90
C ASP A 251 7.27 1.12 -6.49
N SER A 252 7.99 0.51 -5.54
CA SER A 252 8.22 1.11 -4.23
C SER A 252 9.53 1.88 -4.22
N ILE A 253 9.49 3.16 -3.87
CA ILE A 253 10.67 4.02 -3.81
C ILE A 253 10.83 4.47 -2.36
N ASP A 254 11.94 4.10 -1.74
CA ASP A 254 12.25 4.52 -0.37
C ASP A 254 12.58 6.01 -0.34
N VAL A 255 11.79 6.75 0.44
CA VAL A 255 11.88 8.20 0.60
C VAL A 255 11.95 8.58 2.09
N THR A 256 12.23 7.63 2.99
CA THR A 256 12.15 7.84 4.45
C THR A 256 12.96 9.04 4.95
N ASP A 257 14.13 9.28 4.36
CA ASP A 257 15.03 10.38 4.74
C ASP A 257 14.62 11.72 4.09
N GLU A 258 13.81 11.66 3.02
CA GLU A 258 13.40 12.82 2.19
C GLU A 258 12.10 13.44 2.72
N ILE A 259 11.26 12.66 3.39
CA ILE A 259 9.97 13.11 3.91
C ILE A 259 10.13 13.96 5.19
N PRO A 260 9.54 15.17 5.25
CA PRO A 260 9.55 16.01 6.44
C PRO A 260 8.91 15.38 7.69
N ASP A 261 9.43 15.73 8.87
CA ASP A 261 9.01 15.13 10.14
C ASP A 261 7.56 15.42 10.53
N PHE A 262 6.98 16.51 10.03
CA PHE A 262 5.58 16.82 10.32
C PHE A 262 4.61 15.79 9.71
N TYR A 263 4.93 15.17 8.57
CA TYR A 263 4.14 14.04 8.05
C TYR A 263 4.40 12.75 8.81
N LYS A 264 5.62 12.55 9.32
CA LYS A 264 5.92 11.42 10.22
C LYS A 264 5.08 11.52 11.49
N ASN A 265 4.92 12.72 12.04
CA ASN A 265 4.03 12.97 13.18
C ASN A 265 2.57 12.66 12.86
N VAL A 266 2.08 13.06 11.67
CA VAL A 266 0.73 12.68 11.21
C VAL A 266 0.58 11.15 11.19
N ALA A 267 1.53 10.42 10.62
CA ALA A 267 1.50 8.96 10.58
C ALA A 267 1.49 8.33 11.98
N VAL A 268 2.31 8.83 12.90
CA VAL A 268 2.35 8.35 14.30
C VAL A 268 1.03 8.60 15.02
N GLU A 269 0.47 9.81 14.93
CA GLU A 269 -0.81 10.13 15.56
C GLU A 269 -1.97 9.35 14.92
N SER A 270 -1.85 9.02 13.64
CA SER A 270 -2.81 8.16 12.92
C SER A 270 -2.80 6.74 13.46
N ALA A 271 -1.62 6.14 13.63
CA ALA A 271 -1.47 4.84 14.27
C ALA A 271 -2.00 4.83 15.72
N LYS A 272 -1.69 5.88 16.51
CA LYS A 272 -2.21 6.03 17.89
C LYS A 272 -3.73 6.19 17.93
N SER A 273 -4.35 6.79 16.90
CA SER A 273 -5.80 6.99 16.86
C SER A 273 -6.57 5.66 16.93
N ALA A 274 -6.04 4.61 16.30
CA ALA A 274 -6.62 3.26 16.27
C ALA A 274 -5.91 2.27 17.22
N GLY A 275 -4.89 2.71 17.97
CA GLY A 275 -4.13 1.86 18.87
C GLY A 275 -3.23 0.83 18.17
N LEU A 276 -2.82 1.09 16.92
CA LEU A 276 -1.98 0.21 16.14
C LEU A 276 -0.50 0.44 16.48
N LYS A 277 0.19 -0.59 16.97
CA LYS A 277 1.64 -0.55 17.19
C LYS A 277 2.40 -0.81 15.90
N ILE A 278 1.93 -1.74 15.08
CA ILE A 278 2.50 -2.05 13.77
C ILE A 278 1.45 -1.71 12.73
N ALA A 279 1.72 -0.74 11.86
CA ALA A 279 0.80 -0.38 10.80
C ALA A 279 1.46 0.31 9.60
N GLY A 280 0.91 0.05 8.42
CA GLY A 280 1.09 0.86 7.23
C GLY A 280 0.05 1.99 7.18
N ILE A 281 0.49 3.23 7.11
CA ILE A 281 -0.37 4.42 7.04
C ILE A 281 -0.24 5.00 5.64
N ASP A 282 -1.36 5.08 4.92
CA ASP A 282 -1.36 5.73 3.60
C ASP A 282 -1.76 7.19 3.72
N ILE A 283 -0.88 8.04 3.20
CA ILE A 283 -1.07 9.48 3.20
C ILE A 283 -0.90 9.97 1.77
N ILE A 284 -1.90 10.70 1.27
CA ILE A 284 -1.76 11.47 0.04
C ILE A 284 -1.26 12.86 0.40
N ILE A 285 -0.20 13.30 -0.25
CA ILE A 285 0.43 14.60 -0.04
C ILE A 285 0.43 15.35 -1.38
N LYS A 286 -0.17 16.53 -1.40
CA LYS A 286 -0.30 17.36 -2.60
C LYS A 286 1.03 18.05 -2.94
N ASP A 287 1.66 18.66 -1.95
CA ASP A 287 2.95 19.33 -2.07
C ASP A 287 3.81 19.01 -0.84
N MET A 288 4.90 18.27 -1.06
CA MET A 288 5.83 17.82 -0.02
C MET A 288 6.60 18.98 0.64
N GLU A 289 6.74 20.11 -0.06
CA GLU A 289 7.45 21.28 0.45
C GLU A 289 6.60 22.10 1.43
N GLN A 290 5.28 21.86 1.46
CA GLN A 290 4.35 22.59 2.32
C GLN A 290 4.06 21.83 3.64
N PRO A 291 3.81 22.52 4.75
CA PRO A 291 3.43 21.88 6.01
C PRO A 291 2.18 20.99 5.90
N ALA A 292 2.03 20.06 6.86
CA ALA A 292 0.81 19.28 7.00
C ALA A 292 -0.35 20.21 7.39
N SER A 293 -1.29 20.38 6.45
CA SER A 293 -2.53 21.11 6.63
C SER A 293 -3.69 20.37 5.96
N HIS A 294 -4.92 20.76 6.30
CA HIS A 294 -6.13 20.17 5.71
C HIS A 294 -6.21 20.34 4.18
N GLU A 295 -5.48 21.28 3.60
CA GLU A 295 -5.49 21.52 2.14
C GLU A 295 -4.37 20.76 1.41
N ASN A 296 -3.43 20.18 2.16
CA ASN A 296 -2.18 19.66 1.61
C ASN A 296 -1.99 18.15 1.80
N TYR A 297 -2.66 17.52 2.76
CA TYR A 297 -2.61 16.06 2.92
C TYR A 297 -3.95 15.48 3.33
N ILE A 298 -4.14 14.19 3.06
CA ILE A 298 -5.18 13.36 3.69
C ILE A 298 -4.58 12.05 4.17
N VAL A 299 -5.10 11.50 5.27
CA VAL A 299 -4.90 10.07 5.58
C VAL A 299 -5.96 9.26 4.86
N VAL A 300 -5.53 8.29 4.06
CA VAL A 300 -6.39 7.47 3.18
C VAL A 300 -6.89 6.23 3.91
N GLU A 301 -5.97 5.49 4.54
CA GLU A 301 -6.24 4.23 5.23
C GLU A 301 -5.15 3.89 6.27
N LEU A 302 -5.52 3.04 7.23
CA LEU A 302 -4.62 2.42 8.19
C LEU A 302 -4.64 0.90 7.95
N ASN A 303 -3.46 0.30 7.77
CA ASN A 303 -3.32 -1.12 7.46
C ASN A 303 -2.60 -1.82 8.62
N ALA A 304 -3.31 -2.68 9.36
CA ALA A 304 -2.70 -3.43 10.47
C ALA A 304 -1.76 -4.55 10.00
N PRO A 305 -2.11 -5.38 9.00
CA PRO A 305 -1.10 -6.17 8.29
C PRO A 305 -0.19 -5.21 7.52
N ALA A 306 1.01 -5.00 8.04
CA ALA A 306 1.94 -4.08 7.44
C ALA A 306 2.85 -4.85 6.46
N MET A 307 2.73 -4.56 5.17
CA MET A 307 3.60 -5.18 4.17
C MET A 307 5.04 -4.64 4.31
N LEU A 308 5.96 -5.49 4.79
CA LEU A 308 7.36 -5.13 5.02
C LEU A 308 8.20 -5.16 3.74
N SER A 309 7.80 -6.02 2.81
CA SER A 309 8.56 -6.32 1.58
C SER A 309 8.90 -5.06 0.77
N MET A 310 8.00 -4.06 0.72
CA MET A 310 8.26 -2.81 0.00
C MET A 310 9.33 -1.92 0.65
N HIS A 311 9.54 -2.07 1.97
CA HIS A 311 10.47 -1.27 2.76
C HIS A 311 11.85 -1.96 2.89
N ASP A 312 11.89 -3.29 2.86
CA ASP A 312 13.14 -4.04 2.87
C ASP A 312 13.70 -4.28 1.46
N TYR A 313 12.84 -4.38 0.46
CA TYR A 313 13.23 -4.56 -0.94
C TYR A 313 12.56 -3.52 -1.84
N PRO A 314 12.86 -2.22 -1.66
CA PRO A 314 12.33 -1.19 -2.54
C PRO A 314 12.85 -1.37 -3.97
N TYR A 315 12.08 -0.92 -4.95
CA TYR A 315 12.54 -0.84 -6.34
C TYR A 315 13.75 0.10 -6.48
N ILE A 316 13.70 1.25 -5.79
CA ILE A 316 14.76 2.23 -5.67
C ILE A 316 14.86 2.67 -4.20
N GLY A 317 16.07 2.68 -3.65
CA GLY A 317 16.37 3.27 -2.34
C GLY A 317 16.86 2.24 -1.32
N LYS A 318 16.82 2.54 -0.02
CA LYS A 318 17.53 1.72 0.98
C LYS A 318 16.62 0.63 1.55
N ASN A 319 17.17 -0.58 1.77
CA ASN A 319 16.55 -1.54 2.67
C ASN A 319 16.56 -0.93 4.09
N ARG A 320 15.37 -0.78 4.68
CA ARG A 320 15.20 -0.13 6.00
C ARG A 320 15.35 -1.07 7.18
N HIS A 321 15.53 -2.36 6.91
CA HIS A 321 15.69 -3.42 7.89
C HIS A 321 14.55 -3.43 8.92
N VAL A 322 13.32 -3.31 8.43
CA VAL A 322 12.15 -3.12 9.30
C VAL A 322 11.73 -4.40 10.02
N GLU A 323 12.15 -5.55 9.49
CA GLU A 323 11.98 -6.88 10.10
C GLU A 323 12.46 -6.93 11.55
N LYS A 324 13.55 -6.22 11.85
CA LYS A 324 14.15 -6.19 13.18
C LYS A 324 13.21 -5.54 14.19
N TYR A 325 12.65 -4.39 13.82
CA TYR A 325 11.76 -3.63 14.69
C TYR A 325 10.40 -4.33 14.85
N VAL A 326 9.89 -4.97 13.79
CA VAL A 326 8.68 -5.78 13.86
C VAL A 326 8.87 -6.92 14.85
N LEU A 327 9.92 -7.72 14.68
CA LEU A 327 10.15 -8.86 15.56
C LEU A 327 10.40 -8.40 17.01
N ASP A 328 11.09 -7.27 17.21
CA ASP A 328 11.24 -6.66 18.54
C ASP A 328 9.89 -6.32 19.18
N SER A 329 8.98 -5.72 18.41
CA SER A 329 7.63 -5.34 18.87
C SER A 329 6.79 -6.57 19.21
N ILE A 330 6.81 -7.61 18.37
CA ILE A 330 6.07 -8.87 18.60
C ILE A 330 6.56 -9.56 19.87
N LEU A 331 7.87 -9.76 19.98
CA LEU A 331 8.48 -10.47 21.10
C LEU A 331 8.53 -9.65 22.40
N ASN A 332 8.24 -8.34 22.33
CA ASN A 332 8.47 -7.36 23.40
C ASN A 332 9.93 -7.39 23.90
N SER A 333 10.89 -7.43 22.96
CA SER A 333 12.32 -7.66 23.23
C SER A 333 13.20 -6.41 23.12
N LYS A 334 12.58 -5.23 23.29
CA LYS A 334 13.24 -3.93 23.19
C LYS A 334 14.28 -3.64 24.27
#